data_AF-A0A834E461-F1
#
_entry.id   AF-A0A834E461-F1
#
_cell.length_a   1.000
_cell.length_b   1.000
_cell.length_c   1.000
_cell.angle_alpha   90.00
_cell.angle_beta   90.00
_cell.angle_gamma   90.00
#
_symmetry.space_group_name_H-M   'P 1'
#
loop_
_entity.id
_entity.type
_entity.pdbx_description
1 polymer ?
#
loop_
_entity_poly.entity_id
_entity_poly.type
_entity_poly.pdbx_seq_one_letter_code
_entity_poly.pdbx_strand_id
1 'polypeptide(L)'
;MNEKSCSFHNEKELKNGQIEGVSAGYSPPCDKDNSALLAFREIPISQLKNHRILQALTAEACGWAPGVVSTEVLRAQGEWEAVDNIQPETGSQTSSDQPGQLISFSEALQHFQTADLSSFKKRIQPTIRRTGLAALRHCLFGPPKLHQGLREERDLVLTIAQCGLDSQDPVHGRVLQTIYRKLTGSKFDCALLGDHWEDLGFQGANPATDLRGVGFLALLHLLYLVMDAKTLLMAQEIFRLSRHHIQTEKNQGKG
;
A
#
# COMPACT_ATOMS: atom_id res chain seq x y z
N MET A 1 -39.35 -23.15 -46.91
CA MET A 1 -39.98 -22.24 -45.92
C MET A 1 -38.98 -21.10 -45.72
N ASN A 2 -39.04 -20.09 -46.58
CA ASN A 2 -39.86 -18.87 -46.45
C ASN A 2 -39.16 -17.81 -45.58
N GLU A 3 -38.34 -17.00 -46.24
CA GLU A 3 -37.96 -15.67 -45.77
C GLU A 3 -39.20 -14.78 -45.68
N LYS A 4 -39.27 -13.87 -44.69
CA LYS A 4 -40.08 -12.64 -44.81
C LYS A 4 -39.66 -11.57 -43.81
N SER A 5 -39.60 -10.34 -44.31
CA SER A 5 -39.08 -9.13 -43.66
C SER A 5 -40.15 -8.34 -42.91
N CYS A 6 -39.70 -7.40 -42.06
CA CYS A 6 -40.27 -6.07 -41.77
C CYS A 6 -39.20 -5.33 -40.91
N SER A 7 -38.57 -4.19 -41.25
CA SER A 7 -39.03 -2.92 -41.84
C SER A 7 -40.08 -2.19 -41.00
N PHE A 8 -39.72 -1.04 -40.39
CA PHE A 8 -40.06 0.29 -40.93
C PHE A 8 -39.36 1.47 -40.21
N HIS A 9 -39.15 2.57 -40.95
CA HIS A 9 -38.54 3.85 -40.54
C HIS A 9 -39.41 4.66 -39.55
N ASN A 10 -38.79 5.61 -38.84
CA ASN A 10 -39.08 7.04 -39.07
C ASN A 10 -38.00 7.97 -38.49
N GLU A 11 -37.45 8.81 -39.37
CA GLU A 11 -36.74 10.04 -38.99
C GLU A 11 -37.73 11.13 -38.59
N LYS A 12 -37.26 12.13 -37.83
CA LYS A 12 -37.59 13.54 -38.14
C LYS A 12 -36.61 14.51 -37.49
N GLU A 13 -36.05 15.36 -38.35
CA GLU A 13 -35.13 16.44 -38.03
C GLU A 13 -35.87 17.81 -38.08
N LEU A 14 -35.12 18.91 -37.91
CA LEU A 14 -35.39 20.32 -38.25
C LEU A 14 -35.99 21.31 -37.22
N LYS A 15 -35.12 22.30 -36.92
CA LYS A 15 -35.28 23.79 -36.95
C LYS A 15 -35.83 24.58 -35.75
N ASN A 16 -34.88 25.22 -35.07
CA ASN A 16 -34.57 26.67 -35.11
C ASN A 16 -35.73 27.69 -35.14
N GLY A 17 -35.78 28.56 -34.11
CA GLY A 17 -36.60 29.79 -34.03
C GLY A 17 -35.94 30.79 -33.06
N GLN A 18 -36.08 32.10 -33.30
CA GLN A 18 -35.19 33.15 -32.79
C GLN A 18 -35.95 34.48 -32.51
N ILE A 19 -35.58 35.20 -31.42
CA ILE A 19 -35.95 36.62 -31.08
C ILE A 19 -37.45 36.84 -30.73
N GLU A 20 -37.92 37.68 -29.78
CA GLU A 20 -37.39 38.65 -28.78
C GLU A 20 -38.16 38.45 -27.43
N GLY A 21 -38.12 39.24 -26.34
CA GLY A 21 -37.50 40.54 -25.99
C GLY A 21 -37.91 41.06 -24.59
N VAL A 22 -37.41 42.24 -24.18
CA VAL A 22 -37.73 43.02 -22.93
C VAL A 22 -37.28 42.40 -21.57
N SER A 23 -36.85 43.15 -20.54
CA SER A 23 -35.81 44.19 -20.37
C SER A 23 -35.92 44.79 -18.96
N ALA A 24 -34.92 44.53 -18.11
CA ALA A 24 -34.49 45.27 -16.89
C ALA A 24 -33.47 44.36 -16.18
N GLY A 25 -32.29 44.78 -15.72
CA GLY A 25 -31.65 46.09 -15.58
C GLY A 25 -30.53 45.93 -14.53
N TYR A 26 -29.59 46.88 -14.47
CA TYR A 26 -28.38 46.90 -13.60
C TYR A 26 -27.13 46.14 -14.10
N SER A 27 -25.99 46.83 -13.97
CA SER A 27 -24.68 46.56 -14.57
C SER A 27 -23.63 46.21 -13.48
N PRO A 28 -22.36 45.90 -13.80
CA PRO A 28 -21.62 44.82 -13.11
C PRO A 28 -20.59 45.27 -12.07
N PRO A 29 -20.03 44.32 -11.28
CA PRO A 29 -18.66 44.39 -10.78
C PRO A 29 -17.66 44.03 -11.89
N CYS A 30 -16.56 44.77 -11.98
CA CYS A 30 -15.50 44.54 -12.97
C CYS A 30 -14.37 43.70 -12.36
N ASP A 31 -14.40 42.37 -12.57
CA ASP A 31 -13.26 41.50 -12.27
C ASP A 31 -12.36 41.38 -13.50
N LYS A 32 -11.14 41.90 -13.38
CA LYS A 32 -10.27 42.24 -14.51
C LYS A 32 -9.29 41.12 -14.91
N ASP A 33 -9.37 39.96 -14.25
CA ASP A 33 -8.31 38.95 -14.23
C ASP A 33 -8.57 37.74 -15.14
N ASN A 34 -9.76 37.62 -15.74
CA ASN A 34 -10.14 36.47 -16.56
C ASN A 34 -9.71 36.53 -18.05
N SER A 35 -9.11 37.64 -18.51
CA SER A 35 -8.69 37.76 -19.92
C SER A 35 -7.49 36.87 -20.28
N ALA A 36 -6.56 36.67 -19.34
CA ALA A 36 -5.37 35.84 -19.57
C ALA A 36 -5.70 34.34 -19.64
N LEU A 37 -6.57 33.84 -18.76
CA LEU A 37 -6.89 32.40 -18.69
C LEU A 37 -7.66 31.89 -19.91
N LEU A 38 -8.46 32.74 -20.57
CA LEU A 38 -9.17 32.38 -21.79
C LEU A 38 -8.23 32.10 -22.97
N ALA A 39 -7.05 32.75 -23.04
CA ALA A 39 -6.07 32.55 -24.11
C ALA A 39 -5.39 31.16 -24.08
N PHE A 40 -5.46 30.43 -22.96
CA PHE A 40 -4.81 29.12 -22.81
C PHE A 40 -5.71 27.93 -23.09
N ARG A 41 -7.02 28.12 -23.30
CA ARG A 41 -7.98 27.02 -23.45
C ARG A 41 -7.85 26.23 -24.76
N GLU A 42 -7.12 26.76 -25.75
CA GLU A 42 -7.00 26.19 -27.10
C GLU A 42 -5.60 25.66 -27.45
N ILE A 43 -4.63 25.71 -26.53
CA ILE A 43 -3.23 25.28 -26.82
C ILE A 43 -2.99 23.84 -26.35
N PRO A 44 -2.63 22.89 -27.24
CA PRO A 44 -2.25 21.54 -26.84
C PRO A 44 -1.02 21.53 -25.94
N ILE A 45 -1.04 20.73 -24.86
CA ILE A 45 0.01 20.67 -23.83
C ILE A 45 1.41 20.41 -24.43
N SER A 46 1.49 19.67 -25.54
CA SER A 46 2.74 19.39 -26.28
C SER A 46 3.42 20.63 -26.88
N GLN A 47 2.69 21.73 -27.12
CA GLN A 47 3.24 22.98 -27.66
C GLN A 47 3.78 23.93 -26.59
N LEU A 48 3.46 23.71 -25.32
CA LEU A 48 3.85 24.64 -24.23
C LEU A 48 5.36 24.65 -23.98
N LYS A 49 6.07 23.54 -24.29
CA LYS A 49 7.53 23.40 -24.11
C LYS A 49 8.35 24.25 -25.10
N ASN A 50 7.79 24.58 -26.27
CA ASN A 50 8.50 25.29 -27.35
C ASN A 50 8.40 26.81 -27.23
N HIS A 51 7.46 27.31 -26.43
CA HIS A 51 7.23 28.73 -26.24
C HIS A 51 7.81 29.18 -24.90
N ARG A 52 8.54 30.31 -24.86
CA ARG A 52 9.11 30.90 -23.63
C ARG A 52 8.05 31.44 -22.63
N ILE A 53 6.80 31.02 -22.74
CA ILE A 53 5.67 31.47 -21.91
C ILE A 53 5.90 31.16 -20.42
N LEU A 54 6.51 30.00 -20.09
CA LEU A 54 6.88 29.67 -18.71
C LEU A 54 7.96 30.61 -18.13
N GLN A 55 8.82 31.19 -18.98
CA GLN A 55 9.79 32.22 -18.57
C GLN A 55 9.13 33.59 -18.40
N ALA A 56 8.08 33.91 -19.17
CA ALA A 56 7.30 35.13 -18.96
C ALA A 56 6.54 35.09 -17.62
N LEU A 57 5.89 33.96 -17.30
CA LEU A 57 5.20 33.74 -16.01
C LEU A 57 6.14 33.82 -14.80
N THR A 58 7.41 33.44 -14.94
CA THR A 58 8.41 33.60 -13.87
C THR A 58 9.06 34.99 -13.83
N ALA A 59 9.08 35.74 -14.94
CA ALA A 59 9.57 37.12 -14.97
C ALA A 59 8.56 38.12 -14.36
N GLU A 60 7.25 37.91 -14.56
CA GLU A 60 6.21 38.73 -13.91
C GLU A 60 6.09 38.42 -12.40
N ALA A 61 6.47 37.22 -11.97
CA ALA A 61 6.54 36.83 -10.56
C ALA A 61 7.66 37.54 -9.75
N CYS A 62 8.53 38.33 -10.39
CA CYS A 62 9.57 39.10 -9.69
C CYS A 62 9.03 40.30 -8.87
N GLY A 63 7.70 40.52 -8.84
CA GLY A 63 7.04 41.49 -7.96
C GLY A 63 6.55 40.93 -6.62
N TRP A 64 6.57 39.61 -6.40
CA TRP A 64 6.08 39.01 -5.16
C TRP A 64 7.15 39.04 -4.07
N ALA A 65 7.12 40.06 -3.22
CA ALA A 65 7.80 40.01 -1.94
C ALA A 65 7.34 38.75 -1.17
N PRO A 66 8.23 37.94 -0.58
CA PRO A 66 7.82 36.79 0.21
C PRO A 66 6.97 37.26 1.39
N GLY A 67 5.65 37.18 1.23
CA GLY A 67 4.69 37.35 2.31
C GLY A 67 5.11 36.41 3.42
N VAL A 68 5.49 36.99 4.57
CA VAL A 68 6.03 36.29 5.73
C VAL A 68 5.21 35.03 5.97
N VAL A 69 5.84 33.86 5.89
CA VAL A 69 5.18 32.59 6.27
C VAL A 69 4.68 32.81 7.68
N SER A 70 3.35 32.91 7.83
CA SER A 70 2.77 33.42 9.07
C SER A 70 3.30 32.61 10.24
N THR A 71 3.72 33.28 11.30
CA THR A 71 4.34 32.64 12.46
C THR A 71 3.41 31.63 13.12
N GLU A 72 2.10 31.77 12.90
CA GLU A 72 1.05 30.81 13.26
C GLU A 72 1.08 29.53 12.42
N VAL A 73 1.41 29.59 11.13
CA VAL A 73 1.52 28.40 10.27
C VAL A 73 2.79 27.61 10.60
N LEU A 74 3.92 28.29 10.81
CA LEU A 74 5.15 27.64 11.29
C LEU A 74 4.98 27.06 12.69
N ARG A 75 4.23 27.74 13.56
CA ARG A 75 3.89 27.22 14.89
C ARG A 75 2.95 26.03 14.81
N ALA A 76 1.88 26.09 14.03
CA ALA A 76 0.96 24.96 13.83
C ALA A 76 1.68 23.76 13.22
N GLN A 77 2.61 23.96 12.27
CA GLN A 77 3.47 22.89 11.76
C GLN A 77 4.35 22.31 12.89
N GLY A 78 4.99 23.15 13.70
CA GLY A 78 5.81 22.72 14.83
C GLY A 78 5.01 22.02 15.95
N GLU A 79 3.80 22.46 16.22
CA GLU A 79 2.87 21.85 17.18
C GLU A 79 2.39 20.48 16.66
N TRP A 80 2.08 20.36 15.37
CA TRP A 80 1.73 19.07 14.73
C TRP A 80 2.89 18.08 14.72
N GLU A 81 4.13 18.51 14.47
CA GLU A 81 5.31 17.64 14.57
C GLU A 81 5.69 17.33 16.03
N ALA A 82 5.30 18.17 17.01
CA ALA A 82 5.55 17.93 18.43
C ALA A 82 4.59 16.91 19.07
N VAL A 83 3.41 16.67 18.47
CA VAL A 83 2.43 15.66 18.94
C VAL A 83 2.97 14.22 18.83
N ASP A 84 4.05 14.00 18.06
CA ASP A 84 4.70 12.69 17.86
C ASP A 84 5.34 12.08 19.13
N ASN A 85 5.40 12.83 20.24
CA ASN A 85 6.14 12.45 21.46
C ASN A 85 5.28 12.23 22.72
N ILE A 86 3.95 12.12 22.63
CA ILE A 86 3.13 11.76 23.79
C ILE A 86 3.26 10.25 24.07
N GLN A 87 4.35 9.87 24.76
CA GLN A 87 4.47 8.55 25.36
C GLN A 87 3.38 8.36 26.43
N PRO A 88 2.73 7.18 26.52
CA PRO A 88 1.98 6.82 27.71
C PRO A 88 2.95 6.56 28.86
N GLU A 89 3.09 7.53 29.77
CA GLU A 89 3.92 7.37 30.96
C GLU A 89 3.44 6.19 31.83
N THR A 90 4.28 5.17 31.97
CA THR A 90 4.28 4.25 33.12
C THR A 90 5.72 3.74 33.29
N GLY A 91 6.28 3.97 34.46
CA GLY A 91 7.74 4.01 34.63
C GLY A 91 8.45 2.67 34.85
N SER A 92 9.77 2.74 34.69
CA SER A 92 10.77 1.90 35.38
C SER A 92 10.85 0.42 35.00
N GLN A 93 11.74 0.06 34.06
CA GLN A 93 13.05 -0.55 34.38
C GLN A 93 13.86 -0.91 33.11
N THR A 94 15.15 -1.18 33.31
CA THR A 94 16.17 -1.38 32.26
C THR A 94 16.02 -2.68 31.46
N SER A 95 15.64 -2.57 30.19
CA SER A 95 15.96 -3.55 29.12
C SER A 95 16.03 -2.85 27.76
N SER A 96 16.51 -3.55 26.72
CA SER A 96 16.75 -3.01 25.38
C SER A 96 15.48 -2.82 24.52
N ASP A 97 14.31 -2.75 25.14
CA ASP A 97 13.02 -2.64 24.46
C ASP A 97 12.62 -1.18 24.30
N GLN A 98 12.87 -0.63 23.11
CA GLN A 98 12.32 0.66 22.68
C GLN A 98 11.03 0.40 21.87
N PRO A 99 9.83 0.52 22.47
CA PRO A 99 8.60 0.58 21.68
C PRO A 99 8.70 1.76 20.70
N GLY A 100 8.31 1.55 19.44
CA GLY A 100 8.48 2.49 18.35
C GLY A 100 9.62 2.15 17.36
N GLN A 101 10.60 1.29 17.70
CA GLN A 101 11.70 0.97 16.79
C GLN A 101 11.34 -0.13 15.77
N LEU A 102 11.18 0.29 14.51
CA LEU A 102 10.97 -0.58 13.34
C LEU A 102 12.06 -1.66 13.26
N ILE A 103 11.66 -2.91 13.00
CA ILE A 103 12.57 -4.05 12.86
C ILE A 103 13.08 -4.21 11.43
N SER A 104 14.37 -4.51 11.26
CA SER A 104 14.92 -4.85 9.95
C SER A 104 14.68 -6.32 9.58
N PHE A 105 14.65 -6.64 8.28
CA PHE A 105 14.56 -8.03 7.82
C PHE A 105 15.69 -8.91 8.38
N SER A 106 16.92 -8.39 8.42
CA SER A 106 18.09 -9.12 8.93
C SER A 106 17.97 -9.43 10.43
N GLU A 107 17.45 -8.48 11.22
CA GLU A 107 17.21 -8.64 12.66
C GLU A 107 16.11 -9.68 12.92
N ALA A 108 14.99 -9.60 12.19
CA ALA A 108 13.92 -10.59 12.27
C ALA A 108 14.38 -12.00 11.84
N LEU A 109 15.23 -12.11 10.82
CA LEU A 109 15.79 -13.40 10.40
C LEU A 109 16.83 -13.93 11.40
N GLN A 110 17.67 -13.06 11.97
CA GLN A 110 18.67 -13.41 12.98
C GLN A 110 18.02 -14.01 14.23
N HIS A 111 16.87 -13.47 14.67
CA HIS A 111 16.08 -14.04 15.75
C HIS A 111 15.81 -15.55 15.55
N PHE A 112 15.27 -15.93 14.39
CA PHE A 112 15.02 -17.34 14.04
C PHE A 112 16.30 -18.18 13.85
N GLN A 113 17.44 -17.56 13.56
CA GLN A 113 18.73 -18.25 13.51
C GLN A 113 19.30 -18.55 14.91
N THR A 114 18.97 -17.72 15.91
CA THR A 114 19.47 -17.86 17.30
C THR A 114 18.50 -18.52 18.27
N ALA A 115 17.19 -18.47 18.00
CA ALA A 115 16.16 -19.02 18.89
C ALA A 115 16.12 -20.56 18.89
N ASP A 116 15.67 -21.17 20.00
CA ASP A 116 15.42 -22.62 20.04
C ASP A 116 14.14 -22.98 19.27
N LEU A 117 14.31 -23.25 17.99
CA LEU A 117 13.24 -23.74 17.12
C LEU A 117 13.15 -25.29 17.08
N SER A 118 13.76 -26.01 18.04
CA SER A 118 13.82 -27.48 18.02
C SER A 118 12.44 -28.16 18.03
N SER A 119 11.43 -27.52 18.65
CA SER A 119 10.04 -27.99 18.65
C SER A 119 9.40 -27.92 17.26
N PHE A 120 9.70 -26.87 16.48
CA PHE A 120 9.27 -26.66 15.11
C PHE A 120 10.07 -27.54 14.12
N LYS A 121 11.39 -27.68 14.31
CA LYS A 121 12.28 -28.53 13.49
C LYS A 121 11.95 -30.03 13.59
N LYS A 122 11.21 -30.46 14.63
CA LYS A 122 10.64 -31.83 14.72
C LYS A 122 9.36 -32.02 13.89
N ARG A 123 8.66 -30.95 13.50
CA ARG A 123 7.40 -30.99 12.72
C ARG A 123 7.61 -30.90 11.20
N ILE A 124 8.74 -30.38 10.73
CA ILE A 124 9.02 -30.25 9.30
C ILE A 124 9.19 -31.63 8.63
N GLN A 125 8.77 -31.75 7.37
CA GLN A 125 9.06 -32.90 6.51
C GLN A 125 9.83 -32.43 5.26
N PRO A 126 11.17 -32.24 5.34
CA PRO A 126 11.91 -31.52 4.30
C PRO A 126 12.12 -32.29 2.99
N THR A 127 11.76 -33.57 2.94
CA THR A 127 11.92 -34.43 1.77
C THR A 127 10.93 -35.59 1.82
N ILE A 128 10.02 -35.64 0.86
CA ILE A 128 9.11 -36.76 0.66
C ILE A 128 9.93 -37.99 0.22
N ARG A 129 9.96 -39.03 1.08
CA ARG A 129 10.61 -40.31 0.77
C ARG A 129 9.80 -41.02 -0.32
N ARG A 130 10.42 -41.28 -1.48
CA ARG A 130 9.85 -42.14 -2.53
C ARG A 130 10.40 -43.57 -2.38
N THR A 131 9.54 -44.56 -2.60
CA THR A 131 9.84 -46.00 -2.48
C THR A 131 9.54 -46.74 -3.78
N GLY A 132 10.10 -47.95 -3.93
CA GLY A 132 9.87 -48.82 -5.08
C GLY A 132 10.23 -48.19 -6.44
N LEU A 133 9.43 -48.50 -7.47
CA LEU A 133 9.64 -48.01 -8.84
C LEU A 133 9.62 -46.48 -8.95
N ALA A 134 8.91 -45.77 -8.07
CA ALA A 134 8.90 -44.32 -8.03
C ALA A 134 10.26 -43.72 -7.60
N ALA A 135 11.02 -44.44 -6.78
CA ALA A 135 12.39 -44.08 -6.43
C ALA A 135 13.34 -44.30 -7.62
N LEU A 136 13.21 -45.43 -8.33
CA LEU A 136 14.02 -45.73 -9.52
C LEU A 136 13.78 -44.71 -10.64
N ARG A 137 12.51 -44.38 -10.93
CA ARG A 137 12.15 -43.34 -11.93
C ARG A 137 12.72 -41.97 -11.55
N HIS A 138 12.74 -41.60 -10.26
CA HIS A 138 13.37 -40.36 -9.79
C HIS A 138 14.90 -40.44 -9.78
N CYS A 139 15.50 -41.62 -9.67
CA CYS A 139 16.96 -41.76 -9.76
C CYS A 139 17.45 -41.48 -11.19
N LEU A 140 16.69 -41.93 -12.19
CA LEU A 140 17.06 -41.82 -13.62
C LEU A 140 16.56 -40.53 -14.29
N PHE A 141 15.40 -40.00 -13.88
CA PHE A 141 14.72 -38.86 -14.52
C PHE A 141 14.19 -37.82 -13.52
N GLY A 142 14.69 -37.82 -12.28
CA GLY A 142 14.29 -36.85 -11.26
C GLY A 142 15.16 -35.58 -11.28
N PRO A 143 14.66 -34.46 -10.73
CA PRO A 143 15.44 -33.25 -10.55
C PRO A 143 16.67 -33.48 -9.64
N PRO A 144 17.73 -32.66 -9.78
CA PRO A 144 18.93 -32.76 -8.96
C PRO A 144 18.61 -32.60 -7.47
N LYS A 145 19.34 -33.32 -6.63
CA LYS A 145 19.21 -33.21 -5.17
C LYS A 145 19.81 -31.89 -4.70
N LEU A 146 19.14 -31.24 -3.74
CA LEU A 146 19.66 -30.04 -3.09
C LEU A 146 21.05 -30.29 -2.48
N HIS A 147 21.97 -29.36 -2.73
CA HIS A 147 23.34 -29.42 -2.22
C HIS A 147 23.36 -29.53 -0.68
N GLN A 148 24.35 -30.24 -0.12
CA GLN A 148 24.35 -30.57 1.30
C GLN A 148 24.41 -29.32 2.21
N GLY A 149 25.19 -28.31 1.83
CA GLY A 149 25.27 -27.03 2.57
C GLY A 149 23.94 -26.27 2.66
N LEU A 150 23.05 -26.40 1.67
CA LEU A 150 21.75 -25.70 1.62
C LEU A 150 20.65 -26.41 2.43
N ARG A 151 20.95 -27.56 3.07
CA ARG A 151 19.93 -28.32 3.81
C ARG A 151 19.52 -27.64 5.11
N GLU A 152 20.46 -27.04 5.83
CA GLU A 152 20.14 -26.31 7.07
C GLU A 152 19.35 -25.03 6.77
N GLU A 153 19.69 -24.29 5.69
CA GLU A 153 18.91 -23.13 5.24
C GLU A 153 17.48 -23.50 4.85
N ARG A 154 17.31 -24.57 4.06
CA ARG A 154 15.99 -25.13 3.73
C ARG A 154 15.24 -25.52 5.01
N ASP A 155 15.89 -26.20 5.94
CA ASP A 155 15.23 -26.68 7.16
C ASP A 155 14.88 -25.50 8.07
N LEU A 156 15.68 -24.43 8.12
CA LEU A 156 15.35 -23.16 8.77
C LEU A 156 14.11 -22.51 8.14
N VAL A 157 14.08 -22.34 6.81
CA VAL A 157 12.93 -21.75 6.10
C VAL A 157 11.64 -22.55 6.36
N LEU A 158 11.70 -23.88 6.31
CA LEU A 158 10.57 -24.75 6.66
C LEU A 158 10.19 -24.68 8.14
N THR A 159 11.16 -24.44 9.02
CA THR A 159 10.93 -24.31 10.47
C THR A 159 10.24 -22.99 10.80
N ILE A 160 10.66 -21.88 10.17
CA ILE A 160 9.97 -20.58 10.24
C ILE A 160 8.55 -20.67 9.67
N ALA A 161 8.36 -21.45 8.59
CA ALA A 161 7.03 -21.69 8.03
C ALA A 161 6.09 -22.51 8.93
N GLN A 162 6.64 -23.26 9.90
CA GLN A 162 5.88 -23.95 10.94
C GLN A 162 5.68 -23.07 12.20
N CYS A 163 6.35 -21.91 12.29
CA CYS A 163 6.19 -20.98 13.39
C CYS A 163 4.90 -20.18 13.21
N GLY A 164 4.05 -20.12 14.22
CA GLY A 164 2.89 -19.23 14.24
C GLY A 164 3.28 -17.82 14.69
N LEU A 165 2.36 -16.87 14.54
CA LEU A 165 2.47 -15.61 15.28
C LEU A 165 2.25 -15.90 16.77
N ASP A 166 3.25 -15.62 17.60
CA ASP A 166 3.20 -15.76 19.06
C ASP A 166 3.16 -14.36 19.69
N SER A 167 2.25 -14.15 20.63
CA SER A 167 2.11 -12.89 21.36
C SER A 167 3.07 -12.73 22.54
N GLN A 168 3.73 -13.82 22.97
CA GLN A 168 4.76 -13.78 24.00
C GLN A 168 6.15 -13.39 23.45
N ASP A 169 6.30 -13.39 22.12
CA ASP A 169 7.54 -13.02 21.44
C ASP A 169 7.49 -11.55 20.99
N PRO A 170 8.33 -10.65 21.54
CA PRO A 170 8.33 -9.24 21.17
C PRO A 170 8.80 -9.00 19.72
N VAL A 171 9.64 -9.88 19.15
CA VAL A 171 10.09 -9.79 17.76
C VAL A 171 8.90 -10.00 16.81
N HIS A 172 8.02 -10.95 17.14
CA HIS A 172 6.82 -11.22 16.36
C HIS A 172 5.89 -10.00 16.27
N GLY A 173 5.66 -9.31 17.39
CA GLY A 173 4.90 -8.06 17.42
C GLY A 173 5.57 -6.94 16.62
N ARG A 174 6.88 -6.72 16.81
CA ARG A 174 7.64 -5.67 16.10
C ARG A 174 7.63 -5.86 14.58
N VAL A 175 7.72 -7.09 14.08
CA VAL A 175 7.60 -7.38 12.63
C VAL A 175 6.24 -6.94 12.10
N LEU A 176 5.17 -7.31 12.79
CA LEU A 176 3.81 -7.04 12.36
C LEU A 176 3.47 -5.53 12.41
N GLN A 177 3.89 -4.85 13.48
CA GLN A 177 3.80 -3.38 13.62
C GLN A 177 4.61 -2.66 12.54
N THR A 178 5.82 -3.14 12.23
CA THR A 178 6.66 -2.56 11.17
C THR A 178 6.00 -2.66 9.79
N ILE A 179 5.40 -3.82 9.47
CA ILE A 179 4.62 -4.02 8.25
C ILE A 179 3.44 -3.02 8.19
N TYR A 180 2.66 -2.94 9.26
CA TYR A 180 1.51 -2.03 9.35
C TYR A 180 1.91 -0.57 9.12
N ARG A 181 2.91 -0.09 9.87
CA ARG A 181 3.40 1.31 9.80
C ARG A 181 3.97 1.65 8.42
N LYS A 182 4.68 0.72 7.78
CA LYS A 182 5.20 0.91 6.42
C LYS A 182 4.09 1.00 5.37
N LEU A 183 3.07 0.14 5.43
CA LEU A 183 1.99 0.11 4.43
C LEU A 183 0.98 1.24 4.61
N THR A 184 0.65 1.59 5.85
CA THR A 184 -0.35 2.63 6.17
C THR A 184 0.23 4.03 6.29
N GLY A 185 1.53 4.17 6.54
CA GLY A 185 2.15 5.44 6.95
C GLY A 185 1.86 5.82 8.41
N SER A 186 1.25 4.93 9.22
CA SER A 186 0.99 5.19 10.65
C SER A 186 2.28 5.47 11.41
N LYS A 187 2.28 6.56 12.19
CA LYS A 187 3.37 6.85 13.13
C LYS A 187 3.28 5.98 14.40
N PHE A 188 2.06 5.62 14.82
CA PHE A 188 1.79 4.85 16.03
C PHE A 188 1.96 3.34 15.84
N ASP A 189 2.45 2.68 16.89
CA ASP A 189 2.44 1.22 17.00
C ASP A 189 1.03 0.72 17.31
N CYS A 190 0.63 -0.36 16.65
CA CYS A 190 -0.67 -0.99 16.80
C CYS A 190 -0.61 -2.23 17.72
N ALA A 191 -1.76 -2.59 18.30
CA ALA A 191 -1.86 -3.78 19.16
C ALA A 191 -1.76 -5.07 18.35
N LEU A 192 -1.17 -6.12 18.93
CA LEU A 192 -1.04 -7.45 18.30
C LEU A 192 -2.39 -8.09 17.90
N LEU A 193 -3.50 -7.62 18.48
CA LEU A 193 -4.87 -7.97 18.11
C LEU A 193 -5.70 -6.69 17.98
N GLY A 194 -6.65 -6.69 17.05
CA GLY A 194 -7.60 -5.60 16.83
C GLY A 194 -8.01 -5.44 15.37
N ASP A 195 -9.13 -4.77 15.14
CA ASP A 195 -9.84 -4.71 13.85
C ASP A 195 -9.01 -4.04 12.72
N HIS A 196 -8.00 -3.25 13.08
CA HIS A 196 -7.03 -2.66 12.15
C HIS A 196 -6.20 -3.69 11.35
N TRP A 197 -6.22 -4.97 11.72
CA TRP A 197 -5.66 -6.04 10.89
C TRP A 197 -6.55 -6.35 9.67
N GLU A 198 -7.87 -6.13 9.76
CA GLU A 198 -8.81 -6.28 8.65
C GLU A 198 -8.58 -5.20 7.58
N ASP A 199 -8.20 -3.99 7.99
CA ASP A 199 -7.72 -2.93 7.09
C ASP A 199 -6.52 -3.36 6.23
N LEU A 200 -5.67 -4.26 6.76
CA LEU A 200 -4.51 -4.83 6.05
C LEU A 200 -4.87 -6.05 5.19
N GLY A 201 -6.10 -6.56 5.29
CA GLY A 201 -6.59 -7.74 4.58
C GLY A 201 -6.46 -9.07 5.33
N PHE A 202 -6.22 -9.06 6.65
CA PHE A 202 -6.41 -10.25 7.49
C PHE A 202 -7.91 -10.55 7.65
N GLN A 203 -8.29 -11.82 7.86
CA GLN A 203 -9.70 -12.24 7.94
C GLN A 203 -10.40 -11.78 9.24
N GLY A 204 -9.65 -11.29 10.24
CA GLY A 204 -10.23 -10.73 11.46
C GLY A 204 -9.18 -10.10 12.37
N ALA A 205 -9.64 -9.61 13.53
CA ALA A 205 -8.80 -8.98 14.55
C ALA A 205 -7.61 -9.82 15.12
N ASN A 206 -7.47 -11.11 14.78
CA ASN A 206 -6.33 -11.94 15.15
C ASN A 206 -5.56 -12.49 13.92
N PRO A 207 -4.45 -11.83 13.51
CA PRO A 207 -3.69 -12.20 12.32
C PRO A 207 -2.98 -13.56 12.43
N ALA A 208 -2.86 -14.14 13.63
CA ALA A 208 -2.36 -15.51 13.79
C ALA A 208 -3.28 -16.55 13.12
N THR A 209 -4.56 -16.22 12.90
CA THR A 209 -5.54 -17.15 12.32
C THR A 209 -5.41 -17.29 10.80
N ASP A 210 -4.92 -16.28 10.09
CA ASP A 210 -4.62 -16.34 8.65
C ASP A 210 -3.30 -17.07 8.38
N LEU A 211 -2.33 -16.93 9.28
CA LEU A 211 -0.97 -17.44 9.12
C LEU A 211 -0.83 -18.96 9.31
N ARG A 212 -1.93 -19.71 9.50
CA ARG A 212 -1.92 -21.17 9.76
C ARG A 212 -1.26 -22.03 8.67
N GLY A 213 -1.18 -21.54 7.42
CA GLY A 213 -0.65 -22.32 6.29
C GLY A 213 0.84 -22.12 6.02
N VAL A 214 1.31 -20.86 6.01
CA VAL A 214 2.70 -20.48 5.66
C VAL A 214 3.47 -20.01 6.90
N GLY A 215 2.81 -19.84 8.04
CA GLY A 215 3.42 -19.40 9.29
C GLY A 215 4.07 -18.04 9.19
N PHE A 216 5.05 -17.81 10.08
CA PHE A 216 5.80 -16.58 10.18
C PHE A 216 6.63 -16.28 8.92
N LEU A 217 6.87 -17.28 8.05
CA LEU A 217 7.53 -17.08 6.77
C LEU A 217 6.76 -16.10 5.87
N ALA A 218 5.42 -16.06 5.95
CA ALA A 218 4.63 -15.08 5.21
C ALA A 218 4.90 -13.64 5.71
N LEU A 219 5.03 -13.45 7.04
CA LEU A 219 5.37 -12.16 7.62
C LEU A 219 6.81 -11.74 7.25
N LEU A 220 7.78 -12.65 7.19
CA LEU A 220 9.13 -12.30 6.71
C LEU A 220 9.14 -11.85 5.24
N HIS A 221 8.35 -12.48 4.37
CA HIS A 221 8.22 -12.04 2.97
C HIS A 221 7.54 -10.66 2.87
N LEU A 222 6.49 -10.42 3.65
CA LEU A 222 5.80 -9.14 3.69
C LEU A 222 6.68 -8.03 4.29
N LEU A 223 7.47 -8.35 5.33
CA LEU A 223 8.48 -7.46 5.88
C LEU A 223 9.52 -7.09 4.81
N TYR A 224 10.08 -8.09 4.11
CA TYR A 224 11.05 -7.86 3.04
C TYR A 224 10.48 -6.95 1.93
N LEU A 225 9.22 -7.18 1.52
CA LEU A 225 8.52 -6.35 0.53
C LEU A 225 8.44 -4.87 0.94
N VAL A 226 8.36 -4.55 2.24
CA VAL A 226 8.23 -3.17 2.73
C VAL A 226 9.56 -2.52 3.19
N MET A 227 10.69 -3.22 3.03
CA MET A 227 12.02 -2.68 3.40
C MET A 227 12.68 -1.86 2.29
N ASP A 228 12.65 -2.30 1.03
CA ASP A 228 13.21 -1.52 -0.09
C ASP A 228 12.26 -0.41 -0.56
N ALA A 229 12.81 0.73 -0.97
CA ALA A 229 12.02 1.90 -1.34
C ALA A 229 11.13 1.68 -2.59
N LYS A 230 11.59 0.89 -3.57
CA LYS A 230 10.82 0.62 -4.78
C LYS A 230 9.71 -0.39 -4.50
N THR A 231 10.02 -1.44 -3.73
CA THR A 231 9.01 -2.45 -3.36
C THR A 231 7.99 -1.90 -2.39
N LEU A 232 8.38 -1.00 -1.47
CA LEU A 232 7.47 -0.28 -0.58
C LEU A 232 6.46 0.56 -1.35
N LEU A 233 6.89 1.36 -2.33
CA LEU A 233 5.97 2.16 -3.17
C LEU A 233 4.98 1.27 -3.94
N MET A 234 5.44 0.14 -4.48
CA MET A 234 4.54 -0.83 -5.12
C MET A 234 3.55 -1.45 -4.12
N ALA A 235 4.00 -1.80 -2.91
CA ALA A 235 3.16 -2.39 -1.87
C ALA A 235 2.12 -1.40 -1.33
N GLN A 236 2.48 -0.13 -1.17
CA GLN A 236 1.57 0.96 -0.82
C GLN A 236 0.52 1.21 -1.92
N GLU A 237 0.90 1.15 -3.20
CA GLU A 237 -0.06 1.28 -4.30
C GLU A 237 -0.99 0.06 -4.39
N ILE A 238 -0.50 -1.16 -4.18
CA ILE A 238 -1.33 -2.38 -4.08
C ILE A 238 -2.33 -2.23 -2.92
N PHE A 239 -1.88 -1.76 -1.76
CA PHE A 239 -2.72 -1.48 -0.58
C PHE A 239 -3.76 -0.38 -0.83
N ARG A 240 -3.39 0.69 -1.56
CA ARG A 240 -4.32 1.75 -1.96
C ARG A 240 -5.38 1.23 -2.93
N LEU A 241 -5.00 0.33 -3.85
CA LEU A 241 -5.90 -0.26 -4.84
C LEU A 241 -6.83 -1.32 -4.25
N SER A 242 -6.40 -2.12 -3.27
CA SER A 242 -7.28 -3.09 -2.57
C SER A 242 -8.38 -2.40 -1.77
N ARG A 243 -8.14 -1.16 -1.31
CA ARG A 243 -9.12 -0.31 -0.60
C ARG A 243 -10.01 0.52 -1.53
N HIS A 244 -9.92 0.35 -2.85
CA HIS A 244 -10.67 1.17 -3.81
C HIS A 244 -12.16 0.78 -3.87
N HIS A 245 -13.07 1.76 -3.75
CA HIS A 245 -14.53 1.57 -3.67
C HIS A 245 -15.13 0.64 -4.75
N ILE A 246 -14.62 0.68 -5.98
CA ILE A 246 -15.04 -0.19 -7.09
C ILE A 246 -14.87 -1.69 -6.78
N GLN A 247 -13.94 -2.06 -5.89
CA GLN A 247 -13.75 -3.45 -5.44
C GLN A 247 -14.71 -3.83 -4.31
N THR A 248 -15.05 -2.90 -3.41
CA THR A 248 -15.95 -3.16 -2.28
C THR A 248 -17.42 -3.20 -2.70
N GLU A 249 -17.86 -2.34 -3.63
CA GLU A 249 -19.24 -2.32 -4.16
C GLU A 249 -19.64 -3.66 -4.82
N LYS A 250 -18.71 -4.31 -5.55
CA LYS A 250 -18.98 -5.60 -6.22
C LYS A 250 -19.24 -6.76 -5.26
N ASN A 251 -18.83 -6.64 -4.01
CA ASN A 251 -19.07 -7.66 -2.97
C ASN A 251 -20.37 -7.43 -2.19
N GLN A 252 -20.95 -6.22 -2.21
CA GLN A 252 -22.22 -5.93 -1.53
C GLN A 252 -23.46 -6.31 -2.37
N GLY A 253 -23.30 -6.52 -3.70
CA GLY A 253 -24.37 -6.94 -4.60
C GLY A 253 -24.67 -8.45 -4.66
N LYS A 254 -24.27 -9.23 -3.64
CA LYS A 254 -24.47 -10.70 -3.55
C LYS A 254 -24.94 -11.17 -2.17
N GLY A 255 -25.82 -10.39 -1.54
CA GLY A 255 -26.66 -10.84 -0.42
C GLY A 255 -27.99 -11.41 -0.93
#